data_AF-A0A7J9A0T0-F1
#
_entry.id   AF-A0A7J9A0T0-F1
#
_cell.length_a   1.000
_cell.length_b   1.000
_cell.length_c   1.000
_cell.angle_alpha   90.00
_cell.angle_beta   90.00
_cell.angle_gamma   90.00
#
_symmetry.space_group_name_H-M   'P 1'
#
loop_
_entity.id
_entity.type
_entity.pdbx_description
1 polymer ?
#
loop_
_entity_poly.entity_id
_entity_poly.type
_entity_poly.pdbx_seq_one_letter_code
_entity_poly.pdbx_strand_id
1 'polypeptide(L)'
;MDFLETLNTEGDTKVQPHVSRWWNVVESYQLAMKGKPTIGVESPKIKVKVEKEDTIDYAYGKVLTTQYDIPRLIKDVNHGDPNLLPLIITAKDVSMHGLCAGKCADHGIFENNKGFIVIGDPEIECPGACGWPFHEVDAGPKGPIFKPPNKNMAVDAMVVALASALVNTITNPQNTGFYGGIEFDPIEPATACKGIFGPGATPGNPGKVFTDRKTGENFSAHGNNGRRFLLPAIWNPATSTCWTITSRYFST
;
A
#
# COMPACT_ATOMS: atom_id res chain seq x y z
N MET A 1 4.80 11.87 -1.90
CA MET A 1 6.17 11.32 -1.92
C MET A 1 6.72 10.99 -0.55
N ASP A 2 6.47 11.79 0.50
CA ASP A 2 6.99 11.58 1.88
C ASP A 2 6.89 10.13 2.42
N PHE A 3 5.82 9.40 2.08
CA PHE A 3 5.66 8.00 2.47
C PHE A 3 6.79 7.10 1.93
N LEU A 4 7.12 7.22 0.63
CA LEU A 4 8.15 6.39 -0.01
C LEU A 4 9.54 6.68 0.54
N GLU A 5 9.85 7.95 0.81
CA GLU A 5 11.13 8.36 1.42
C GLU A 5 11.30 7.81 2.83
N THR A 6 10.20 7.68 3.57
CA THR A 6 10.20 7.15 4.93
C THR A 6 10.57 5.65 4.97
N LEU A 7 10.32 4.89 3.91
CA LEU A 7 10.63 3.44 3.85
C LEU A 7 12.12 3.15 4.12
N ASN A 8 13.01 4.02 3.63
CA ASN A 8 14.45 3.85 3.75
C ASN A 8 15.05 4.41 5.05
N THR A 9 14.26 5.13 5.85
CA THR A 9 14.78 5.91 6.97
C THR A 9 14.63 5.13 8.27
N GLU A 10 15.73 4.97 9.01
CA GLU A 10 15.63 4.48 10.38
C GLU A 10 14.95 5.53 11.25
N GLY A 11 13.89 5.14 11.94
CA GLY A 11 13.13 6.06 12.79
C GLY A 11 13.85 6.40 14.08
N ASP A 12 13.56 7.59 14.62
CA ASP A 12 13.97 7.95 15.97
C ASP A 12 13.45 6.91 16.98
N THR A 13 14.34 6.38 17.82
CA THR A 13 14.00 5.42 18.88
C THR A 13 13.02 6.00 19.90
N LYS A 14 12.92 7.33 20.00
CA LYS A 14 11.95 8.05 20.85
C LYS A 14 10.54 8.09 20.27
N VAL A 15 10.39 7.90 18.96
CA VAL A 15 9.12 8.04 18.24
C VAL A 15 8.82 6.74 17.51
N GLN A 16 8.13 5.84 18.20
CA GLN A 16 7.90 4.46 17.76
C GLN A 16 6.40 4.11 17.72
N PRO A 17 5.98 3.20 16.82
CA PRO A 17 6.80 2.54 15.80
C PRO A 17 7.01 3.42 14.56
N HIS A 18 8.17 3.27 13.92
CA HIS A 18 8.48 3.91 12.64
C HIS A 18 8.09 3.02 11.44
N VAL A 19 7.72 3.64 10.31
CA VAL A 19 7.34 2.95 9.05
C VAL A 19 8.40 1.92 8.62
N SER A 20 9.69 2.18 8.80
CA SER A 20 10.76 1.24 8.43
C SER A 20 10.67 -0.11 9.14
N ARG A 21 10.03 -0.19 10.32
CA ARG A 21 9.75 -1.47 10.97
C ARG A 21 8.72 -2.31 10.22
N TRP A 22 7.73 -1.67 9.62
CA TRP A 22 6.78 -2.33 8.72
C TRP A 22 7.48 -2.73 7.42
N TRP A 23 8.37 -1.89 6.90
CA TRP A 23 9.18 -2.20 5.72
C TRP A 23 10.09 -3.43 5.91
N ASN A 24 10.68 -3.61 7.08
CA ASN A 24 11.50 -4.80 7.40
C ASN A 24 10.73 -6.12 7.21
N VAL A 25 9.40 -6.12 7.40
CA VAL A 25 8.58 -7.32 7.15
C VAL A 25 8.51 -7.61 5.65
N VAL A 26 8.37 -6.57 4.82
CA VAL A 26 8.42 -6.70 3.35
C VAL A 26 9.77 -7.23 2.91
N GLU A 27 10.86 -6.68 3.43
CA GLU A 27 12.23 -7.14 3.11
C GLU A 27 12.44 -8.62 3.47
N SER A 28 11.79 -9.12 4.51
CA SER A 28 11.90 -10.52 4.97
C SER A 28 11.38 -11.56 3.98
N TYR A 29 10.50 -11.15 3.05
CA TYR A 29 10.02 -12.03 1.98
C TYR A 29 11.14 -12.56 1.09
N GLN A 30 12.24 -11.82 0.93
CA GLN A 30 13.40 -12.27 0.16
C GLN A 30 14.07 -13.52 0.76
N LEU A 31 13.95 -13.72 2.08
CA LEU A 31 14.47 -14.91 2.76
C LEU A 31 13.45 -16.07 2.77
N ALA A 32 12.17 -15.79 2.59
CA ALA A 32 11.11 -16.80 2.51
C ALA A 32 11.06 -17.54 1.15
N MET A 33 11.85 -17.11 0.16
CA MET A 33 11.95 -17.76 -1.14
C MET A 33 12.67 -19.10 -1.06
N LYS A 34 12.19 -20.10 -1.82
CA LYS A 34 12.78 -21.46 -1.87
C LYS A 34 14.28 -21.40 -2.17
N GLY A 35 15.09 -22.08 -1.34
CA GLY A 35 16.53 -22.22 -1.54
C GLY A 35 17.39 -21.13 -0.90
N LYS A 36 16.82 -20.19 -0.13
CA LYS A 36 17.57 -19.17 0.61
C LYS A 36 17.84 -19.63 2.06
N PRO A 37 19.02 -19.36 2.63
CA PRO A 37 19.29 -19.62 4.05
C PRO A 37 18.45 -18.70 4.93
N THR A 38 17.70 -19.29 5.88
CA THR A 38 16.69 -18.60 6.68
C THR A 38 17.10 -18.32 8.13
N ILE A 39 18.19 -18.91 8.62
CA ILE A 39 18.60 -18.82 10.03
C ILE A 39 19.82 -17.91 10.18
N GLY A 40 19.69 -16.86 11.00
CA GLY A 40 20.80 -15.97 11.38
C GLY A 40 21.24 -14.98 10.30
N VAL A 41 20.49 -14.85 9.20
CA VAL A 41 20.78 -13.92 8.11
C VAL A 41 19.79 -12.76 8.14
N GLU A 42 20.30 -11.53 8.17
CA GLU A 42 19.46 -10.34 8.02
C GLU A 42 18.91 -10.24 6.60
N SER A 43 17.67 -9.79 6.46
CA SER A 43 17.05 -9.61 5.15
C SER A 43 17.76 -8.50 4.36
N PRO A 44 18.07 -8.73 3.06
CA PRO A 44 18.65 -7.68 2.23
C PRO A 44 17.77 -6.43 2.23
N LYS A 45 18.39 -5.25 2.32
CA LYS A 45 17.65 -3.98 2.31
C LYS A 45 17.11 -3.65 0.92
N ILE A 46 15.83 -3.28 0.85
CA ILE A 46 15.20 -2.77 -0.37
C ILE A 46 15.16 -1.26 -0.27
N LYS A 47 15.96 -0.59 -1.11
CA LYS A 47 15.96 0.88 -1.20
C LYS A 47 14.92 1.34 -2.22
N VAL A 48 13.98 2.17 -1.78
CA VAL A 48 12.93 2.76 -2.62
C VAL A 48 13.25 4.23 -2.87
N LYS A 49 13.58 4.60 -4.11
CA LYS A 49 13.88 6.00 -4.44
C LYS A 49 12.93 6.48 -5.53
N VAL A 50 12.37 7.66 -5.31
CA VAL A 50 11.68 8.41 -6.36
C VAL A 50 12.77 8.99 -7.27
N GLU A 51 12.87 8.48 -8.49
CA GLU A 51 13.87 8.94 -9.46
C GLU A 51 13.35 10.07 -10.34
N LYS A 52 12.07 10.01 -10.74
CA LYS A 52 11.41 10.98 -11.61
C LYS A 52 9.97 11.19 -11.14
N GLU A 53 9.47 12.40 -11.33
CA GLU A 53 8.08 12.77 -11.07
C GLU A 53 7.61 13.67 -12.21
N ASP A 54 6.53 13.25 -12.89
CA ASP A 54 5.93 13.98 -14.00
C ASP A 54 4.43 14.15 -13.73
N THR A 55 3.90 15.31 -14.09
CA THR A 55 2.45 15.57 -14.09
C THR A 55 1.97 15.61 -15.53
N ILE A 56 1.00 14.78 -15.85
CA ILE A 56 0.36 14.75 -17.17
C ILE A 56 -1.03 15.33 -17.00
N ASP A 57 -1.32 16.41 -17.74
CA ASP A 57 -2.68 16.93 -17.84
C ASP A 57 -3.61 15.89 -18.47
N TYR A 58 -4.90 16.19 -18.63
CA TYR A 58 -5.93 15.29 -19.18
C TYR A 58 -5.73 14.85 -20.67
N ALA A 59 -4.49 14.78 -21.17
CA ALA A 59 -4.10 14.29 -22.49
C ALA A 59 -4.59 12.87 -22.80
N TYR A 60 -4.79 12.05 -21.76
CA TYR A 60 -5.33 10.69 -21.86
C TYR A 60 -6.84 10.61 -21.61
N GLY A 61 -7.50 11.76 -21.42
CA GLY A 61 -8.89 11.84 -20.99
C GLY A 61 -9.08 11.59 -19.50
N LYS A 62 -10.35 11.51 -19.08
CA LYS A 62 -10.76 11.31 -17.68
C LYS A 62 -11.19 9.88 -17.36
N VAL A 63 -11.23 9.00 -18.36
CA VAL A 63 -11.60 7.60 -18.18
C VAL A 63 -10.49 6.77 -18.82
N LEU A 64 -9.73 6.10 -17.97
CA LEU A 64 -8.55 5.35 -18.34
C LEU A 64 -8.80 3.85 -18.19
N THR A 65 -8.08 3.05 -18.96
CA THR A 65 -8.14 1.59 -18.97
C THR A 65 -6.75 1.00 -18.91
N THR A 66 -6.60 -0.09 -18.16
CA THR A 66 -5.32 -0.79 -18.00
C THR A 66 -4.73 -1.26 -19.32
N GLN A 67 -5.56 -1.74 -20.24
CA GLN A 67 -5.11 -2.32 -21.51
C GLN A 67 -4.61 -1.28 -22.53
N TYR A 68 -5.17 -0.06 -22.52
CA TYR A 68 -4.92 0.94 -23.57
C TYR A 68 -4.11 2.13 -23.07
N ASP A 69 -4.36 2.60 -21.86
CA ASP A 69 -3.80 3.87 -21.37
C ASP A 69 -2.50 3.66 -20.61
N ILE A 70 -2.43 2.65 -19.73
CA ILE A 70 -1.25 2.39 -18.90
C ILE A 70 0.03 2.18 -19.74
N PRO A 71 0.06 1.34 -20.80
CA PRO A 71 1.28 1.16 -21.59
C PRO A 71 1.74 2.46 -22.28
N ARG A 72 0.81 3.33 -22.67
CA ARG A 72 1.12 4.60 -23.33
C ARG A 72 1.63 5.64 -22.32
N LEU A 73 0.93 5.79 -21.20
CA LEU A 73 1.35 6.63 -20.07
C LEU A 73 2.77 6.28 -19.62
N ILE A 74 3.05 4.99 -19.42
CA ILE A 74 4.36 4.52 -19.01
C ILE A 74 5.43 4.85 -20.06
N LYS A 75 5.15 4.65 -21.35
CA LYS A 75 6.11 4.98 -22.41
C LYS A 75 6.48 6.46 -22.43
N ASP A 76 5.51 7.33 -22.18
CA ASP A 76 5.71 8.78 -22.17
C ASP A 76 6.60 9.24 -20.99
N VAL A 77 6.38 8.70 -19.78
CA VAL A 77 7.09 9.14 -18.55
C VAL A 77 8.39 8.39 -18.29
N ASN A 78 8.48 7.13 -18.75
CA ASN A 78 9.63 6.29 -18.42
C ASN A 78 10.85 6.66 -19.27
N HIS A 79 10.65 7.36 -20.40
CA HIS A 79 11.70 7.77 -21.35
C HIS A 79 12.65 6.62 -21.75
N GLY A 80 12.15 5.39 -21.74
CA GLY A 80 12.90 4.18 -22.10
C GLY A 80 13.73 3.54 -20.98
N ASP A 81 13.67 3.99 -19.72
CA ASP A 81 14.43 3.37 -18.63
C ASP A 81 13.78 2.03 -18.19
N PRO A 82 14.42 0.88 -18.41
CA PRO A 82 13.81 -0.40 -18.06
C PRO A 82 13.80 -0.69 -16.55
N ASN A 83 14.49 0.10 -15.73
CA ASN A 83 14.70 -0.19 -14.31
C ASN A 83 13.75 0.58 -13.38
N LEU A 84 12.89 1.44 -13.92
CA LEU A 84 11.90 2.17 -13.13
C LEU A 84 10.62 1.35 -12.96
N LEU A 85 10.06 1.39 -11.76
CA LEU A 85 8.70 0.92 -11.47
C LEU A 85 7.75 2.13 -11.60
N PRO A 86 6.91 2.20 -12.65
CA PRO A 86 5.99 3.32 -12.81
C PRO A 86 4.91 3.28 -11.73
N LEU A 87 4.70 4.43 -11.08
CA LEU A 87 3.61 4.67 -10.15
C LEU A 87 2.69 5.74 -10.75
N ILE A 88 1.48 5.34 -11.11
CA ILE A 88 0.47 6.22 -11.72
C ILE A 88 -0.56 6.57 -10.66
N ILE A 89 -0.75 7.85 -10.40
CA ILE A 89 -1.73 8.36 -9.44
C ILE A 89 -2.74 9.18 -10.22
N THR A 90 -4.01 8.78 -10.23
CA THR A 90 -5.04 9.54 -10.94
C THR A 90 -5.43 10.79 -10.17
N ALA A 91 -5.85 11.83 -10.89
CA ALA A 91 -6.53 12.96 -10.25
C ALA A 91 -7.93 12.53 -9.78
N LYS A 92 -8.50 13.30 -8.82
CA LYS A 92 -9.82 13.03 -8.23
C LYS A 92 -10.98 12.91 -9.21
N ASP A 93 -10.88 13.50 -10.39
CA ASP A 93 -11.91 13.45 -11.43
C ASP A 93 -11.49 12.59 -12.64
N VAL A 94 -10.56 11.66 -12.43
CA VAL A 94 -10.10 10.68 -13.41
C VAL A 94 -10.38 9.27 -12.91
N SER A 95 -11.25 8.56 -13.63
CA SER A 95 -11.62 7.17 -13.37
C SER A 95 -10.62 6.21 -14.02
N MET A 96 -10.16 5.21 -13.27
CA MET A 96 -9.41 4.07 -13.80
C MET A 96 -10.30 2.83 -13.79
N HIS A 97 -10.51 2.23 -14.97
CA HIS A 97 -11.30 1.02 -15.09
C HIS A 97 -10.72 -0.12 -14.23
N GLY A 98 -11.59 -0.79 -13.48
CA GLY A 98 -11.19 -1.86 -12.54
C GLY A 98 -10.86 -1.38 -11.12
N LEU A 99 -10.66 -0.07 -10.92
CA LEU A 99 -10.66 0.51 -9.57
C LEU A 99 -12.10 0.82 -9.13
N CYS A 100 -12.27 1.15 -7.85
CA CYS A 100 -13.57 1.41 -7.20
C CYS A 100 -14.53 0.20 -7.13
N ALA A 101 -14.12 -0.97 -7.64
CA ALA A 101 -14.85 -2.22 -7.55
C ALA A 101 -14.04 -3.26 -6.77
N GLY A 102 -13.92 -3.05 -5.45
CA GLY A 102 -13.17 -3.94 -4.55
C GLY A 102 -11.65 -3.76 -4.54
N LYS A 103 -11.11 -2.94 -5.44
CA LYS A 103 -9.70 -2.49 -5.49
C LYS A 103 -9.61 -0.97 -5.54
N CYS A 104 -8.61 -0.41 -4.86
CA CYS A 104 -8.35 1.05 -4.79
C CYS A 104 -6.98 1.43 -5.37
N ALA A 105 -6.14 0.43 -5.51
CA ALA A 105 -4.95 0.44 -6.34
C ALA A 105 -4.92 -0.91 -7.06
N ASP A 106 -4.28 -0.95 -8.22
CA ASP A 106 -3.96 -2.18 -8.91
C ASP A 106 -2.48 -2.18 -9.25
N HIS A 107 -1.93 -3.37 -9.45
CA HIS A 107 -0.59 -3.54 -9.95
C HIS A 107 -0.60 -4.63 -11.01
N GLY A 108 0.34 -4.55 -11.93
CA GLY A 108 0.37 -5.47 -13.05
C GLY A 108 1.68 -5.43 -13.78
N ILE A 109 1.70 -6.15 -14.89
CA ILE A 109 2.87 -6.28 -15.74
C ILE A 109 2.57 -5.66 -17.10
N PHE A 110 3.52 -4.89 -17.61
CA PHE A 110 3.56 -4.41 -18.98
C PHE A 110 4.84 -4.94 -19.67
N GLU A 111 4.96 -4.66 -20.98
CA GLU A 111 6.05 -5.06 -21.89
C GLU A 111 7.36 -5.57 -21.22
N ASN A 112 7.83 -6.76 -21.63
CA ASN A 112 9.05 -7.40 -21.12
C ASN A 112 9.02 -7.70 -19.60
N ASN A 113 7.86 -8.08 -19.06
CA ASN A 113 7.68 -8.46 -17.65
C ASN A 113 8.02 -7.35 -16.65
N LYS A 114 7.74 -6.09 -16.99
CA LYS A 114 7.98 -4.94 -16.11
C LYS A 114 6.73 -4.62 -15.29
N GLY A 115 6.90 -4.46 -13.98
CA GLY A 115 5.80 -4.10 -13.08
C GLY A 115 5.34 -2.66 -13.23
N PHE A 116 4.11 -2.36 -12.84
CA PHE A 116 3.59 -0.99 -12.61
C PHE A 116 2.58 -0.99 -11.46
N ILE A 117 2.35 0.18 -10.87
CA ILE A 117 1.29 0.42 -9.88
C ILE A 117 0.41 1.56 -10.38
N VAL A 118 -0.90 1.41 -10.20
CA VAL A 118 -1.89 2.47 -10.45
C VAL A 118 -2.77 2.67 -9.21
N ILE A 119 -3.00 3.93 -8.85
CA ILE A 119 -3.83 4.33 -7.70
C ILE A 119 -4.89 5.29 -8.18
N GLY A 120 -6.14 5.04 -7.77
CA GLY A 120 -7.27 5.93 -7.99
C GLY A 120 -7.44 6.87 -6.81
N ASP A 121 -7.60 8.17 -7.07
CA ASP A 121 -8.05 9.11 -6.04
C ASP A 121 -9.54 8.87 -5.73
N PRO A 122 -9.90 8.52 -4.48
CA PRO A 122 -11.27 8.16 -4.13
C PRO A 122 -12.18 9.37 -3.84
N GLU A 123 -11.69 10.61 -3.85
CA GLU A 123 -12.41 11.80 -3.36
C GLU A 123 -13.79 11.98 -4.00
N ILE A 124 -13.91 11.75 -5.32
CA ILE A 124 -15.16 11.94 -6.08
C ILE A 124 -15.75 10.59 -6.53
N GLU A 125 -14.94 9.73 -7.14
CA GLU A 125 -15.43 8.55 -7.85
C GLU A 125 -15.97 7.46 -6.92
N CYS A 126 -15.31 7.20 -5.77
CA CYS A 126 -15.69 6.09 -4.89
C CYS A 126 -15.24 6.24 -3.43
N PRO A 127 -15.65 7.32 -2.73
CA PRO A 127 -15.23 7.56 -1.36
C PRO A 127 -15.66 6.43 -0.40
N GLY A 128 -16.83 5.84 -0.61
CA GLY A 128 -17.31 4.72 0.22
C GLY A 128 -16.77 3.34 -0.15
N ALA A 129 -16.13 3.17 -1.31
CA ALA A 129 -15.43 1.93 -1.66
C ALA A 129 -13.96 1.96 -1.21
N CYS A 130 -13.32 3.13 -1.31
CA CYS A 130 -11.87 3.26 -1.19
C CYS A 130 -11.37 4.20 -0.10
N GLY A 131 -12.25 4.97 0.52
CA GLY A 131 -11.89 5.86 1.64
C GLY A 131 -11.79 5.15 2.99
N TRP A 132 -12.25 3.90 3.13
CA TRP A 132 -12.20 3.19 4.41
C TRP A 132 -10.75 2.85 4.83
N PRO A 133 -10.35 3.05 6.10
CA PRO A 133 -11.19 3.30 7.29
C PRO A 133 -11.42 4.78 7.62
N PHE A 134 -11.11 5.70 6.72
CA PHE A 134 -11.28 7.15 6.91
C PHE A 134 -12.62 7.69 6.40
N HIS A 135 -13.41 6.84 5.74
CA HIS A 135 -14.75 7.11 5.24
C HIS A 135 -15.67 5.93 5.54
N GLU A 136 -16.98 6.19 5.67
CA GLU A 136 -17.99 5.13 5.81
C GLU A 136 -18.03 4.26 4.55
N VAL A 137 -18.19 2.95 4.71
CA VAL A 137 -18.32 2.03 3.57
C VAL A 137 -19.72 2.10 2.95
N ASP A 138 -19.80 2.04 1.62
CA ASP A 138 -21.09 1.98 0.89
C ASP A 138 -21.80 0.62 1.11
N ALA A 139 -21.02 -0.45 1.26
CA ALA A 139 -21.52 -1.81 1.41
C ALA A 139 -20.64 -2.63 2.37
N GLY A 140 -21.27 -3.59 3.05
CA GLY A 140 -20.62 -4.48 4.01
C GLY A 140 -20.73 -4.00 5.47
N PRO A 141 -19.99 -4.64 6.40
CA PRO A 141 -20.06 -4.31 7.81
C PRO A 141 -19.55 -2.90 8.09
N LYS A 142 -20.39 -2.07 8.71
CA LYS A 142 -20.03 -0.72 9.17
C LYS A 142 -19.30 -0.80 10.51
N GLY A 143 -18.39 0.13 10.74
CA GLY A 143 -17.69 0.26 12.02
C GLY A 143 -17.06 1.63 12.21
N PRO A 144 -16.10 1.78 13.14
CA PRO A 144 -15.55 3.08 13.48
C PRO A 144 -14.80 3.70 12.30
N ILE A 145 -15.04 4.99 12.08
CA ILE A 145 -14.33 5.79 11.09
C ILE A 145 -13.16 6.47 11.77
N PHE A 146 -11.97 6.22 11.24
CA PHE A 146 -10.74 6.83 11.69
C PHE A 146 -10.63 8.27 11.20
N LYS A 147 -10.05 9.13 12.04
CA LYS A 147 -9.69 10.47 11.63
C LYS A 147 -8.36 10.42 10.86
N PRO A 148 -8.31 10.92 9.60
CA PRO A 148 -7.10 10.82 8.77
C PRO A 148 -5.89 11.53 9.39
N PRO A 149 -4.71 10.89 9.49
CA PRO A 149 -3.54 11.46 10.14
C PRO A 149 -2.89 12.63 9.41
N ASN A 150 -3.17 12.80 8.12
CA ASN A 150 -2.73 13.95 7.32
C ASN A 150 -3.88 14.88 6.95
N LYS A 151 -5.03 14.76 7.63
CA LYS A 151 -6.21 15.65 7.52
C LYS A 151 -6.88 15.65 6.15
N ASN A 152 -6.50 14.74 5.26
CA ASN A 152 -7.14 14.54 3.97
C ASN A 152 -7.46 13.05 3.81
N MET A 153 -8.76 12.74 3.82
CA MET A 153 -9.28 11.38 3.72
C MET A 153 -8.78 10.67 2.45
N ALA A 154 -8.88 11.33 1.30
CA ALA A 154 -8.51 10.73 0.01
C ALA A 154 -7.00 10.45 -0.06
N VAL A 155 -6.16 11.40 0.37
CA VAL A 155 -4.70 11.22 0.40
C VAL A 155 -4.30 10.10 1.35
N ASP A 156 -4.85 10.06 2.57
CA ASP A 156 -4.51 9.02 3.54
C ASP A 156 -5.00 7.63 3.08
N ALA A 157 -6.15 7.56 2.41
CA ALA A 157 -6.65 6.33 1.78
C ALA A 157 -5.77 5.88 0.61
N MET A 158 -5.32 6.81 -0.25
CA MET A 158 -4.37 6.52 -1.33
C MET A 158 -3.03 6.00 -0.79
N VAL A 159 -2.55 6.50 0.35
CA VAL A 159 -1.33 5.97 0.98
C VAL A 159 -1.52 4.52 1.46
N VAL A 160 -2.69 4.18 2.02
CA VAL A 160 -3.03 2.79 2.37
C VAL A 160 -3.06 1.90 1.13
N ALA A 161 -3.68 2.38 0.05
CA ALA A 161 -3.77 1.67 -1.22
C ALA A 161 -2.38 1.46 -1.85
N LEU A 162 -1.54 2.51 -1.86
CA LEU A 162 -0.13 2.47 -2.28
C LEU A 162 0.67 1.46 -1.47
N ALA A 163 0.57 1.51 -0.14
CA ALA A 163 1.29 0.61 0.75
C ALA A 163 0.94 -0.86 0.45
N SER A 164 -0.35 -1.14 0.23
CA SER A 164 -0.82 -2.49 -0.10
C SER A 164 -0.32 -2.95 -1.47
N ALA A 165 -0.47 -2.10 -2.51
CA ALA A 165 -0.02 -2.42 -3.86
C ALA A 165 1.50 -2.59 -3.93
N LEU A 166 2.27 -1.71 -3.28
CA LEU A 166 3.72 -1.76 -3.25
C LEU A 166 4.25 -3.06 -2.62
N VAL A 167 3.64 -3.51 -1.52
CA VAL A 167 3.95 -4.79 -0.89
C VAL A 167 3.73 -5.94 -1.87
N ASN A 168 2.57 -5.98 -2.51
CA ASN A 168 2.23 -7.04 -3.46
C ASN A 168 3.18 -7.03 -4.66
N THR A 169 3.42 -5.87 -5.27
CA THR A 169 4.34 -5.72 -6.41
C THR A 169 5.76 -6.17 -6.08
N ILE A 170 6.29 -5.84 -4.90
CA ILE A 170 7.67 -6.17 -4.54
C ILE A 170 7.83 -7.64 -4.12
N THR A 171 6.83 -8.20 -3.44
CA THR A 171 6.87 -9.60 -3.02
C THR A 171 6.50 -10.57 -4.14
N ASN A 172 5.85 -10.07 -5.19
CA ASN A 172 5.42 -10.82 -6.37
C ASN A 172 5.72 -10.06 -7.69
N PRO A 173 7.00 -9.75 -8.00
CA PRO A 173 7.35 -8.84 -9.10
C PRO A 173 7.09 -9.41 -10.49
N GLN A 174 7.03 -10.73 -10.62
CA GLN A 174 6.72 -11.43 -11.88
C GLN A 174 5.25 -11.83 -11.97
N ASN A 175 4.43 -11.45 -10.99
CA ASN A 175 3.05 -11.90 -10.86
C ASN A 175 2.88 -13.43 -10.96
N THR A 176 3.86 -14.17 -10.41
CA THR A 176 3.96 -15.64 -10.45
C THR A 176 3.88 -16.27 -9.04
N GLY A 177 3.88 -15.44 -7.99
CA GLY A 177 3.94 -15.81 -6.59
C GLY A 177 2.56 -15.99 -5.98
N PHE A 178 2.09 -17.23 -5.92
CA PHE A 178 0.84 -17.60 -5.26
C PHE A 178 1.05 -17.80 -3.76
N TYR A 179 0.40 -17.00 -2.90
CA TYR A 179 0.27 -17.31 -1.47
C TYR A 179 -1.14 -17.81 -1.15
N GLY A 180 -1.59 -18.85 -1.86
CA GLY A 180 -2.80 -19.61 -1.51
C GLY A 180 -4.06 -19.39 -2.37
N GLY A 181 -3.94 -18.75 -3.54
CA GLY A 181 -5.05 -18.55 -4.50
C GLY A 181 -4.95 -19.43 -5.77
N ILE A 182 -6.01 -19.42 -6.60
CA ILE A 182 -5.98 -19.99 -7.96
C ILE A 182 -5.28 -19.02 -8.94
N GLU A 183 -4.85 -19.50 -10.10
CA GLU A 183 -4.08 -18.73 -11.08
C GLU A 183 -4.69 -17.36 -11.45
N PHE A 184 -6.02 -17.26 -11.39
CA PHE A 184 -6.80 -16.06 -11.72
C PHE A 184 -7.15 -15.15 -10.53
N ASP A 185 -6.82 -15.55 -9.29
CA ASP A 185 -7.02 -14.75 -8.06
C ASP A 185 -5.95 -15.09 -7.00
N PRO A 186 -4.68 -14.71 -7.23
CA PRO A 186 -3.60 -14.98 -6.30
C PRO A 186 -3.84 -14.22 -4.98
N ILE A 187 -3.79 -14.94 -3.86
CA ILE A 187 -3.76 -14.30 -2.55
C ILE A 187 -2.35 -13.75 -2.34
N GLU A 188 -2.22 -12.42 -2.30
CA GLU A 188 -0.96 -11.70 -2.11
C GLU A 188 -0.81 -11.20 -0.66
N PRO A 189 0.41 -10.88 -0.17
CA PRO A 189 0.64 -10.58 1.24
C PRO A 189 -0.22 -9.48 1.87
N ALA A 190 -0.46 -8.37 1.17
CA ALA A 190 -1.33 -7.31 1.67
C ALA A 190 -2.81 -7.67 1.45
N THR A 191 -3.15 -8.31 0.32
CA THR A 191 -4.51 -8.73 0.00
C THR A 191 -5.05 -9.78 0.97
N ALA A 192 -4.20 -10.72 1.41
CA ALA A 192 -4.51 -11.72 2.43
C ALA A 192 -4.94 -11.10 3.76
N CYS A 193 -4.48 -9.89 4.03
CA CYS A 193 -4.69 -9.16 5.27
C CYS A 193 -5.57 -7.92 5.08
N LYS A 194 -6.37 -7.89 4.00
CA LYS A 194 -7.22 -6.76 3.65
C LYS A 194 -8.09 -6.32 4.82
N GLY A 195 -7.96 -5.05 5.15
CA GLY A 195 -8.71 -4.36 6.19
C GLY A 195 -8.31 -4.63 7.63
N ILE A 196 -7.16 -5.26 7.84
CA ILE A 196 -6.53 -5.34 9.16
C ILE A 196 -5.50 -4.20 9.25
N PHE A 197 -5.68 -3.28 10.20
CA PHE A 197 -4.73 -2.19 10.46
C PHE A 197 -4.10 -2.26 11.86
N GLY A 198 -4.73 -2.99 12.77
CA GLY A 198 -4.25 -3.20 14.13
C GLY A 198 -4.78 -4.49 14.75
N PRO A 199 -4.27 -4.87 15.93
CA PRO A 199 -4.74 -6.07 16.63
C PRO A 199 -6.22 -5.92 17.01
N GLY A 200 -6.94 -7.05 16.97
CA GLY A 200 -8.38 -7.10 17.23
C GLY A 200 -9.26 -6.64 16.06
N ALA A 201 -8.70 -6.47 14.86
CA ALA A 201 -9.47 -6.21 13.66
C ALA A 201 -10.45 -7.37 13.38
N THR A 202 -11.65 -7.01 12.91
CA THR A 202 -12.74 -7.92 12.52
C THR A 202 -13.49 -7.26 11.34
N PRO A 203 -14.38 -7.96 10.62
CA PRO A 203 -15.14 -7.33 9.53
C PRO A 203 -15.84 -6.05 9.99
N GLY A 204 -15.51 -4.91 9.36
CA GLY A 204 -16.01 -3.57 9.70
C GLY A 204 -15.20 -2.82 10.76
N ASN A 205 -14.33 -3.49 11.53
CA ASN A 205 -13.49 -2.88 12.54
C ASN A 205 -12.00 -2.95 12.14
N PRO A 206 -11.33 -1.80 11.90
CA PRO A 206 -9.92 -1.76 11.46
C PRO A 206 -8.90 -2.25 12.51
N GLY A 207 -9.31 -2.44 13.76
CA GLY A 207 -8.45 -2.85 14.87
C GLY A 207 -7.83 -1.66 15.62
N LYS A 208 -6.97 -1.96 16.60
CA LYS A 208 -6.41 -0.94 17.50
C LYS A 208 -5.19 -0.23 16.89
N VAL A 209 -5.26 1.09 16.81
CA VAL A 209 -4.17 1.96 16.38
C VAL A 209 -3.99 3.13 17.35
N PHE A 210 -2.91 3.90 17.20
CA PHE A 210 -2.71 5.09 18.04
C PHE A 210 -3.74 6.16 17.70
N THR A 211 -4.15 6.91 18.72
CA THR A 211 -4.99 8.10 18.57
C THR A 211 -4.23 9.28 19.17
N ASP A 212 -4.01 10.33 18.40
CA ASP A 212 -3.40 11.55 18.92
C ASP A 212 -4.36 12.21 19.92
N ARG A 213 -3.86 12.47 21.14
CA ARG A 213 -4.71 13.00 22.24
C ARG A 213 -5.24 14.41 21.97
N LYS A 214 -4.54 15.22 21.16
CA LYS A 214 -4.91 16.61 20.88
C LYS A 214 -5.78 16.71 19.65
N THR A 215 -5.42 16.00 18.57
CA THR A 215 -6.10 16.12 17.27
C THR A 215 -7.16 15.05 17.06
N GLY A 216 -7.08 13.92 17.77
CA GLY A 216 -7.94 12.75 17.57
C GLY A 216 -7.59 11.92 16.32
N GLU A 217 -6.49 12.24 15.63
CA GLU A 217 -6.03 11.54 14.43
C GLU A 217 -5.60 10.11 14.73
N ASN A 218 -5.95 9.17 13.85
CA ASN A 218 -5.64 7.75 13.99
C ASN A 218 -4.48 7.34 13.07
N PHE A 219 -3.47 6.69 13.62
CA PHE A 219 -2.28 6.26 12.86
C PHE A 219 -1.67 4.99 13.45
N SER A 220 -0.95 4.23 12.64
CA SER A 220 -0.24 3.03 13.09
C SER A 220 1.28 3.22 13.14
N ALA A 221 1.83 4.16 12.37
CA ALA A 221 3.26 4.39 12.26
C ALA A 221 3.63 5.88 12.13
N HIS A 222 4.81 6.22 12.63
CA HIS A 222 5.46 7.49 12.40
C HIS A 222 6.37 7.42 11.18
N GLY A 223 6.45 8.53 10.45
CA GLY A 223 7.44 8.72 9.40
C GLY A 223 8.27 9.97 9.58
N ASN A 224 8.95 10.34 8.50
CA ASN A 224 9.86 11.48 8.49
C ASN A 224 9.12 12.80 8.72
N ASN A 225 9.84 13.81 9.24
CA ASN A 225 9.35 15.19 9.37
C ASN A 225 8.01 15.33 10.14
N GLY A 226 7.75 14.43 11.09
CA GLY A 226 6.53 14.43 11.89
C GLY A 226 5.29 13.88 11.18
N ARG A 227 5.45 13.32 9.97
CA ARG A 227 4.37 12.62 9.27
C ARG A 227 3.93 11.37 10.03
N ARG A 228 2.67 11.02 9.87
CA ARG A 228 2.05 9.84 10.47
C ARG A 228 1.25 9.13 9.39
N PHE A 229 1.24 7.81 9.47
CA PHE A 229 0.63 6.96 8.47
C PHE A 229 -0.19 5.86 9.12
N LEU A 230 -1.25 5.47 8.43
CA LEU A 230 -1.93 4.19 8.68
C LEU A 230 -1.39 3.19 7.66
N LEU A 231 -0.88 2.07 8.14
CA LEU A 231 -0.29 1.02 7.31
C LEU A 231 -1.13 -0.26 7.41
N PRO A 232 -1.39 -0.95 6.29
CA PRO A 232 -2.10 -2.22 6.29
C PRO A 232 -1.27 -3.30 6.98
N ALA A 233 -1.93 -4.31 7.52
CA ALA A 233 -1.27 -5.54 7.90
C ALA A 233 -0.64 -6.22 6.68
N ILE A 234 0.44 -6.94 6.92
CA ILE A 234 1.11 -7.77 5.92
C ILE A 234 1.07 -9.20 6.45
N TRP A 235 0.76 -10.17 5.58
CA TRP A 235 1.00 -11.56 5.92
C TRP A 235 2.46 -11.75 6.34
N ASN A 236 2.72 -12.41 7.47
CA ASN A 236 4.08 -12.64 7.91
C ASN A 236 4.45 -14.11 7.65
N PRO A 237 5.41 -14.40 6.75
CA PRO A 237 5.75 -15.77 6.39
C PRO A 237 6.38 -16.57 7.55
N ALA A 238 6.95 -15.89 8.54
CA ALA A 238 7.54 -16.55 9.71
C ALA A 238 6.49 -17.01 10.73
N THR A 239 5.36 -16.30 10.82
CA THR A 239 4.29 -16.59 11.80
C THR A 239 3.00 -17.07 11.17
N SER A 240 2.92 -17.16 9.84
CA SER A 240 1.74 -17.53 9.07
C SER A 240 0.47 -16.82 9.54
N THR A 241 0.58 -15.52 9.79
CA THR A 241 -0.50 -14.67 10.33
C THR A 241 -0.38 -13.25 9.80
N CYS A 242 -1.49 -12.51 9.76
CA CYS A 242 -1.48 -11.09 9.45
C CYS A 242 -0.81 -10.29 10.57
N TRP A 243 0.34 -9.71 10.29
CA TRP A 243 1.12 -8.92 11.23
C TRP A 243 0.76 -7.43 11.10
N THR A 244 0.58 -6.77 12.24
CA THR A 244 0.36 -5.31 12.29
C THR A 244 1.53 -4.65 13.01
N ILE A 245 1.91 -3.45 12.55
CA ILE A 245 2.99 -2.69 13.19
C ILE A 245 2.70 -2.33 14.64
N THR A 246 1.41 -2.26 15.01
CA THR A 246 0.95 -1.93 16.36
C THR A 246 0.82 -3.14 17.29
N SER A 247 0.99 -4.38 16.81
CA SER A 247 0.72 -5.60 17.59
C SER A 247 1.39 -5.62 18.97
N ARG A 248 2.64 -5.14 19.09
CA ARG A 248 3.39 -5.14 20.36
C ARG A 248 3.00 -4.04 21.34
N TYR A 249 2.21 -3.06 20.90
CA TYR A 249 1.81 -1.91 21.72
C TYR A 249 0.41 -2.09 22.34
N PHE A 250 -0.35 -3.08 21.85
CA PHE A 250 -1.70 -3.39 22.31
C PHE A 250 -1.88 -4.86 22.69
N SER A 251 -0.80 -5.63 22.75
CA SER A 251 -0.77 -6.97 23.33
C SER A 251 -1.01 -6.87 24.84
N THR A 252 -2.06 -7.54 25.32
CA THR A 252 -2.38 -7.71 26.74
C THR A 252 -1.43 -8.67 27.42
#